data_AF-B0CR15-F1
#
_entry.id   AF-B0CR15-F1
#
_cell.length_a   1.000
_cell.length_b   1.000
_cell.length_c   1.000
_cell.angle_alpha   90.00
_cell.angle_beta   90.00
_cell.angle_gamma   90.00
#
_symmetry.space_group_name_H-M   'P 1'
#
loop_
_entity.id
_entity.type
_entity.pdbx_description
1 polymer ?
#
loop_
_entity_poly.entity_id
_entity_poly.type
_entity_poly.pdbx_seq_one_letter_code
_entity_poly.pdbx_strand_id
1 'polypeptide(L)'
;MRHTSCIVTESYLISSHSLTHDQIVTAGYPSYTIPLVSTMPPMTLNGIVTKAGFINKTATITVSRWVEHKLTGKRIVRSKKYLVHDELNQLRKDDVVTIRNCPPVSALKRFTLHQLLKSPETERDVARARKAQETSEAPTSTSVSSALRS
;
A
#
# COMPACT_ATOMS: atom_id res chain seq x y z
N MET A 1 40.81 -7.14 30.87
CA MET A 1 41.02 -6.09 31.88
C MET A 1 42.35 -5.40 31.64
N ARG A 2 42.37 -4.26 30.95
CA ARG A 2 43.36 -3.19 31.15
C ARG A 2 42.65 -1.86 30.87
N HIS A 3 42.28 -1.20 31.96
CA HIS A 3 42.04 0.23 31.98
C HIS A 3 43.37 0.94 31.74
N THR A 4 43.38 1.95 30.88
CA THR A 4 44.20 3.15 31.08
C THR A 4 43.40 4.35 30.60
N SER A 5 43.28 5.29 31.51
CA SER A 5 42.52 6.53 31.52
C SER A 5 43.29 7.72 30.94
N CYS A 6 42.52 8.69 30.42
CA CYS A 6 42.83 10.12 30.20
C CYS A 6 43.97 10.40 29.19
N ILE A 7 43.98 11.50 28.41
CA ILE A 7 44.26 12.88 28.84
C ILE A 7 43.55 13.89 27.89
N VAL A 8 43.08 14.97 28.48
CA VAL A 8 42.49 16.18 27.89
C VAL A 8 43.58 17.09 27.30
N THR A 9 43.35 17.68 26.13
CA THR A 9 43.90 18.96 25.57
C THR A 9 43.08 19.22 24.29
N GLU A 10 42.76 20.42 23.81
CA GLU A 10 42.96 21.79 24.20
C GLU A 10 41.92 22.60 23.43
N SER A 11 41.39 23.63 24.07
CA SER A 11 40.64 24.72 23.45
C SER A 11 41.44 25.39 22.33
N TYR A 12 40.86 25.58 21.14
CA TYR A 12 41.34 26.61 20.23
C TYR A 12 40.19 27.46 19.70
N LEU A 13 40.31 28.74 20.05
CA LEU A 13 39.41 29.84 19.80
C LEU A 13 40.03 30.60 18.61
N ILE A 14 39.33 30.64 17.47
CA ILE A 14 39.71 31.47 16.32
C ILE A 14 38.45 32.25 15.96
N SER A 15 38.29 33.43 16.55
CA SER A 15 38.68 34.74 16.00
C SER A 15 37.84 35.13 14.80
N SER A 16 36.81 35.93 15.13
CA SER A 16 36.05 36.79 14.24
C SER A 16 36.95 37.85 13.62
N HIS A 17 37.03 37.89 12.30
CA HIS A 17 37.35 39.12 11.58
C HIS A 17 36.33 39.35 10.46
N SER A 18 35.73 40.52 10.56
CA SER A 18 34.63 41.05 9.77
C SER A 18 35.16 41.82 8.56
N LEU A 19 34.40 41.69 7.45
CA LEU A 19 34.22 42.64 6.35
C LEU A 19 35.37 42.82 5.34
N THR A 20 35.07 42.50 4.09
CA THR A 20 35.07 43.53 3.03
C THR A 20 33.88 43.35 2.11
N HIS A 21 33.24 44.48 1.85
CA HIS A 21 32.25 44.73 0.82
C HIS A 21 32.94 44.60 -0.54
N ASP A 22 32.42 43.76 -1.43
CA ASP A 22 32.57 44.01 -2.86
C ASP A 22 31.27 43.68 -3.59
N GLN A 23 30.76 44.72 -4.20
CA GLN A 23 29.57 44.80 -5.02
C GLN A 23 29.83 44.19 -6.42
N ILE A 24 28.75 43.67 -7.03
CA ILE A 24 28.54 43.36 -8.47
C ILE A 24 29.16 42.01 -8.90
N VAL A 25 28.40 41.02 -9.41
CA VAL A 25 27.70 41.06 -10.70
C VAL A 25 26.33 40.35 -10.65
N THR A 26 25.28 41.13 -10.88
CA THR A 26 24.00 40.67 -11.42
C THR A 26 24.22 40.16 -12.84
N ALA A 27 24.46 38.85 -12.99
CA ALA A 27 24.37 38.16 -14.28
C ALA A 27 23.33 37.05 -14.14
N GLY A 28 22.13 37.34 -14.67
CA GLY A 28 21.08 36.43 -15.11
C GLY A 28 21.20 34.93 -14.78
N TYR A 29 20.90 34.54 -13.56
CA TYR A 29 20.25 33.25 -13.32
C TYR A 29 18.74 33.54 -13.27
N PRO A 30 17.97 33.25 -14.33
CA PRO A 30 16.52 33.21 -14.17
C PRO A 30 16.22 32.26 -13.01
N SER A 31 15.53 32.79 -12.01
CA SER A 31 15.05 32.03 -10.87
C SER A 31 14.06 30.97 -11.39
N TYR A 32 14.58 29.82 -11.80
CA TYR A 32 13.76 28.64 -12.01
C TYR A 32 13.35 28.15 -10.62
N THR A 33 12.25 28.71 -10.12
CA THR A 33 11.43 28.06 -9.11
C THR A 33 11.10 26.68 -9.66
N ILE A 34 11.84 25.66 -9.24
CA ILE A 34 11.55 24.27 -9.59
C ILE A 34 10.12 24.00 -9.08
N PRO A 35 9.14 23.66 -9.94
CA PRO A 35 7.83 23.29 -9.45
C PRO A 35 7.99 22.05 -8.57
N LEU A 36 7.50 22.17 -7.34
CA LEU A 36 7.40 21.15 -6.30
C LEU A 36 6.99 19.78 -6.88
N VAL A 37 7.99 18.92 -7.04
CA VAL A 37 7.95 17.45 -6.99
C VAL A 37 6.89 16.76 -7.88
N SER A 38 7.23 16.56 -9.15
CA SER A 38 6.70 15.41 -9.92
C SER A 38 7.48 14.15 -9.51
N THR A 39 7.17 13.60 -8.33
CA THR A 39 7.72 12.30 -7.91
C THR A 39 7.18 11.23 -8.86
N MET A 40 8.07 10.59 -9.65
CA MET A 40 7.65 9.48 -10.51
C MET A 40 7.01 8.39 -9.63
N PRO A 41 5.79 7.94 -9.95
CA PRO A 41 5.08 7.01 -9.09
C PRO A 41 5.81 5.65 -9.04
N PRO A 42 5.80 4.98 -7.87
CA PRO A 42 6.41 3.67 -7.74
C PRO A 42 5.70 2.64 -8.64
N MET A 43 6.42 1.61 -9.05
CA MET A 43 5.87 0.57 -9.91
C MET A 43 4.74 -0.20 -9.19
N THR A 44 3.53 -0.14 -9.75
CA THR A 44 2.37 -0.89 -9.27
C THR A 44 1.93 -1.96 -10.28
N LEU A 45 1.44 -3.09 -9.78
CA LEU A 45 0.87 -4.17 -10.59
C LEU A 45 -0.54 -4.49 -10.09
N ASN A 46 -1.46 -4.75 -11.01
CA ASN A 46 -2.82 -5.19 -10.68
C ASN A 46 -2.93 -6.70 -10.85
N GLY A 47 -3.62 -7.38 -9.95
CA GLY A 47 -3.76 -8.82 -10.01
C GLY A 47 -4.89 -9.35 -9.15
N ILE A 48 -5.05 -10.67 -9.19
CA ILE A 48 -6.08 -11.41 -8.45
C ILE A 48 -5.39 -12.30 -7.41
N VAL A 49 -5.93 -12.33 -6.19
CA VAL A 49 -5.43 -13.19 -5.11
C VAL A 49 -5.77 -14.65 -5.39
N THR A 50 -4.75 -15.48 -5.60
CA THR A 50 -4.92 -16.92 -5.88
C THR A 50 -4.90 -17.76 -4.60
N LYS A 51 -4.07 -17.38 -3.62
CA LYS A 51 -3.98 -18.07 -2.32
C LYS A 51 -3.88 -17.05 -1.20
N ALA A 52 -4.77 -17.18 -0.22
CA ALA A 52 -4.79 -16.45 1.04
C ALA A 52 -4.99 -17.44 2.19
N GLY A 53 -4.41 -17.16 3.37
CA GLY A 53 -4.62 -17.95 4.59
C GLY A 53 -3.76 -19.21 4.78
N PHE A 54 -2.96 -19.61 3.78
CA PHE A 54 -2.06 -20.77 3.92
C PHE A 54 -0.73 -20.43 4.61
N ILE A 55 -0.25 -19.20 4.45
CA ILE A 55 1.02 -18.72 4.99
C ILE A 55 0.75 -17.41 5.71
N ASN A 56 1.25 -17.28 6.93
CA ASN A 56 1.07 -16.06 7.72
C ASN A 56 1.69 -14.84 7.02
N LYS A 57 0.99 -13.71 7.09
CA LYS A 57 1.41 -12.39 6.59
C LYS A 57 1.76 -12.34 5.10
N THR A 58 1.22 -13.30 4.33
CA THR A 58 1.63 -13.56 2.95
C THR A 58 0.46 -13.98 2.09
N ALA A 59 0.27 -13.31 0.97
CA ALA A 59 -0.68 -13.71 -0.07
C ALA A 59 0.05 -14.02 -1.38
N THR A 60 -0.49 -14.95 -2.16
CA THR A 60 -0.03 -15.21 -3.53
C THR A 60 -0.97 -14.55 -4.53
N ILE A 61 -0.44 -13.60 -5.29
CA ILE A 61 -1.22 -12.83 -6.28
C ILE A 61 -0.76 -13.21 -7.68
N THR A 62 -1.70 -13.49 -8.56
CA THR A 62 -1.44 -13.71 -9.99
C THR A 62 -1.68 -12.41 -10.74
N VAL A 63 -0.63 -11.90 -11.38
CA VAL A 63 -0.68 -10.73 -12.26
C VAL A 63 -0.71 -11.23 -13.69
N SER A 64 -1.77 -10.88 -14.43
CA SER A 64 -1.89 -11.11 -15.86
C SER A 64 -1.48 -9.85 -16.62
N ARG A 65 -0.64 -10.01 -17.64
CA ARG A 65 -0.29 -8.93 -18.55
C ARG A 65 -0.35 -9.40 -20.00
N TRP A 66 -0.72 -8.51 -20.89
CA TRP A 66 -0.62 -8.75 -22.32
C TRP A 66 0.83 -8.55 -22.76
N VAL A 67 1.36 -9.50 -23.51
CA VAL A 67 2.69 -9.44 -24.11
C VAL A 67 2.57 -9.87 -25.56
N GLU A 68 3.24 -9.19 -26.46
CA GLU A 68 3.31 -9.59 -27.86
C GLU A 68 4.39 -10.66 -28.05
N HIS A 69 4.08 -11.70 -28.80
CA HIS A 69 5.07 -12.70 -29.15
C HIS A 69 6.09 -12.12 -30.15
N LYS A 70 7.39 -12.21 -29.83
CA LYS A 70 8.46 -11.54 -30.59
C LYS A 70 8.47 -11.83 -32.09
N LEU A 71 8.22 -13.07 -32.49
CA LEU A 71 8.30 -13.48 -33.90
C LEU A 71 6.99 -13.28 -34.66
N THR A 72 5.85 -13.50 -34.01
CA THR A 72 4.54 -13.59 -34.69
C THR A 72 3.64 -12.40 -34.43
N GLY A 73 4.00 -11.50 -33.51
CA GLY A 73 3.19 -10.33 -33.13
C GLY A 73 1.86 -10.66 -32.43
N LYS A 74 1.54 -11.96 -32.23
CA LYS A 74 0.30 -12.35 -31.54
C LYS A 74 0.32 -11.87 -30.09
N ARG A 75 -0.74 -11.17 -29.69
CA ARG A 75 -0.93 -10.69 -28.31
C ARG A 75 -1.37 -11.85 -27.42
N ILE A 76 -0.53 -12.24 -26.47
CA ILE A 76 -0.75 -13.37 -25.56
C ILE A 76 -0.80 -12.90 -24.11
N VAL A 77 -1.63 -13.56 -23.28
CA VAL A 77 -1.65 -13.32 -21.84
C VAL A 77 -0.51 -14.09 -21.20
N ARG A 78 0.34 -13.39 -20.43
CA ARG A 78 1.33 -14.00 -19.56
C ARG A 78 0.95 -13.74 -18.11
N SER A 79 0.90 -14.79 -17.31
CA SER A 79 0.63 -14.71 -15.89
C SER A 79 1.91 -14.99 -15.09
N LYS A 80 2.13 -14.20 -14.03
CA LYS A 80 3.19 -14.44 -13.05
C LYS A 80 2.63 -14.34 -11.65
N LYS A 81 3.08 -15.24 -10.78
CA LYS A 81 2.71 -15.27 -9.36
C LYS A 81 3.73 -14.47 -8.56
N TYR A 82 3.22 -13.64 -7.65
CA TYR A 82 4.00 -12.82 -6.74
C TYR A 82 3.61 -13.15 -5.31
N LEU A 83 4.62 -13.27 -4.44
CA LEU A 83 4.41 -13.34 -3.00
C LEU A 83 4.39 -11.93 -2.44
N VAL A 84 3.29 -11.57 -1.79
CA VAL A 84 3.02 -10.22 -1.33
C VAL A 84 2.98 -10.21 0.19
N HIS A 85 3.59 -9.20 0.79
CA HIS A 85 3.51 -8.97 2.21
C HIS A 85 2.23 -8.21 2.55
N ASP A 86 1.44 -8.80 3.44
CA ASP A 86 0.27 -8.22 4.08
C ASP A 86 0.41 -8.49 5.57
N GLU A 87 0.56 -7.47 6.41
CA GLU A 87 0.79 -7.65 7.84
C GLU A 87 -0.48 -8.08 8.59
N LEU A 88 -1.64 -7.61 8.10
CA LEU A 88 -2.93 -7.72 8.77
C LEU A 88 -3.76 -8.89 8.22
N ASN A 89 -3.25 -9.62 7.22
CA ASN A 89 -3.95 -10.73 6.55
C ASN A 89 -5.37 -10.35 6.09
N GLN A 90 -5.53 -9.14 5.57
CA GLN A 90 -6.83 -8.62 5.12
C GLN A 90 -7.29 -9.29 3.82
N LEU A 91 -6.36 -9.78 3.01
CA LEU A 91 -6.65 -10.35 1.71
C LEU A 91 -7.36 -11.71 1.81
N ARG A 92 -8.45 -11.84 1.07
CA ARG A 92 -9.18 -13.08 0.86
C ARG A 92 -8.94 -13.60 -0.56
N LYS A 93 -9.39 -14.83 -0.81
CA LYS A 93 -9.29 -15.45 -2.12
C LYS A 93 -10.17 -14.70 -3.12
N ASP A 94 -9.70 -14.59 -4.36
CA ASP A 94 -10.41 -13.97 -5.49
C ASP A 94 -10.61 -12.44 -5.37
N ASP A 95 -9.92 -11.80 -4.42
CA ASP A 95 -9.84 -10.34 -4.32
C ASP A 95 -9.02 -9.76 -5.48
N VAL A 96 -9.47 -8.60 -5.99
CA VAL A 96 -8.76 -7.80 -7.00
C VAL A 96 -7.99 -6.71 -6.28
N VAL A 97 -6.67 -6.66 -6.51
CA VAL A 97 -5.75 -5.83 -5.72
C VAL A 97 -4.71 -5.16 -6.59
N THR A 98 -4.21 -4.03 -6.10
CA THR A 98 -3.02 -3.34 -6.59
C THR A 98 -1.88 -3.53 -5.60
N ILE A 99 -0.74 -4.01 -6.11
CA ILE A 99 0.48 -4.26 -5.33
C ILE A 99 1.57 -3.30 -5.78
N ARG A 100 2.42 -2.87 -4.85
CA ARG A 100 3.55 -1.98 -5.12
C ARG A 100 4.88 -2.68 -4.83
N ASN A 101 5.94 -2.26 -5.50
CA ASN A 101 7.29 -2.68 -5.14
C ASN A 101 7.65 -2.19 -3.72
N CYS A 102 8.45 -2.98 -3.01
CA CYS A 102 8.98 -2.61 -1.70
C CYS A 102 10.40 -3.19 -1.52
N PRO A 103 11.13 -2.75 -0.48
CA PRO A 103 12.34 -3.44 -0.04
C PRO A 103 12.07 -4.94 0.20
N PRO A 104 13.09 -5.81 0.07
CA PRO A 104 12.91 -7.23 0.30
C PRO A 104 12.49 -7.50 1.75
N VAL A 105 11.30 -8.06 1.93
CA VAL A 105 10.79 -8.50 3.25
C VAL A 105 11.24 -9.94 3.54
N SER A 106 11.43 -10.73 2.47
CA SER A 106 12.01 -12.08 2.53
C SER A 106 12.75 -12.38 1.24
N ALA A 107 13.30 -13.59 1.11
CA ALA A 107 14.01 -14.03 -0.10
C ALA A 107 13.20 -13.81 -1.40
N LEU A 108 11.87 -14.00 -1.33
CA LEU A 108 10.98 -13.94 -2.50
C LEU A 108 9.97 -12.78 -2.46
N LYS A 109 9.67 -12.24 -1.27
CA LYS A 109 8.66 -11.18 -1.10
C LYS A 109 9.28 -9.81 -1.29
N ARG A 110 8.97 -9.18 -2.43
CA ARG A 110 9.44 -7.85 -2.84
C ARG A 110 8.28 -6.89 -3.18
N PHE A 111 7.06 -7.27 -2.79
CA PHE A 111 5.84 -6.52 -3.05
C PHE A 111 5.01 -6.41 -1.78
N THR A 112 4.35 -5.26 -1.61
CA THR A 112 3.39 -4.98 -0.53
C THR A 112 2.02 -4.65 -1.10
N LEU A 113 0.98 -4.89 -0.31
CA LEU A 113 -0.38 -4.45 -0.60
C LEU A 113 -0.42 -2.92 -0.67
N HIS A 114 -0.94 -2.37 -1.78
CA HIS A 114 -1.16 -0.93 -1.92
C HIS A 114 -2.63 -0.55 -1.81
N GLN A 115 -3.50 -1.23 -2.57
CA GLN A 115 -4.94 -0.96 -2.57
C GLN A 115 -5.74 -2.24 -2.83
N LEU A 116 -6.83 -2.41 -2.08
CA LEU A 116 -7.86 -3.41 -2.36
C LEU A 116 -8.92 -2.77 -3.27
N LEU A 117 -9.13 -3.32 -4.46
CA LEU A 117 -10.08 -2.77 -5.45
C LEU A 117 -11.45 -3.42 -5.33
N LYS A 118 -11.51 -4.75 -5.21
CA LYS A 118 -12.76 -5.51 -5.10
C LYS A 118 -12.56 -6.72 -4.22
N SER A 119 -13.48 -6.93 -3.28
CA SER A 119 -13.49 -8.09 -2.37
C SER A 119 -14.83 -8.81 -2.42
N PRO A 120 -15.02 -9.78 -3.34
CA PRO A 120 -16.31 -10.41 -3.58
C PRO A 120 -16.84 -11.18 -2.35
N GLU A 121 -15.95 -11.77 -1.55
CA GLU A 121 -16.35 -12.50 -0.35
C GLU A 121 -16.87 -11.57 0.75
N THR A 122 -16.23 -10.42 0.94
CA THR A 122 -16.68 -9.41 1.93
C THR A 122 -18.04 -8.84 1.55
N GLU A 123 -18.27 -8.58 0.26
CA GLU A 123 -19.57 -8.11 -0.25
C GLU A 123 -20.68 -9.13 0.07
N ARG A 124 -20.41 -10.43 -0.11
CA ARG A 124 -21.38 -11.51 0.20
C ARG A 124 -21.69 -11.60 1.69
N ASP A 125 -20.68 -11.46 2.54
CA ASP A 125 -20.86 -11.52 3.99
C ASP A 125 -21.71 -10.34 4.49
N VAL A 126 -21.46 -9.14 3.97
CA VAL A 126 -22.27 -7.95 4.25
C VAL A 126 -23.72 -8.13 3.77
N ALA A 127 -23.92 -8.68 2.56
CA ALA A 127 -25.26 -8.94 2.04
C ALA A 127 -26.03 -9.98 2.90
N ARG A 128 -25.35 -11.02 3.37
CA ARG A 128 -25.93 -12.02 4.28
C ARG A 128 -26.33 -11.40 5.61
N ALA A 129 -25.50 -10.51 6.16
CA ALA A 129 -25.78 -9.83 7.42
C ALA A 129 -27.02 -8.91 7.31
N ARG A 130 -27.14 -8.14 6.22
CA ARG A 130 -28.32 -7.29 5.96
C ARG A 130 -29.61 -8.10 5.88
N LYS A 131 -29.60 -9.20 5.12
CA LYS A 131 -30.77 -10.09 5.00
C LYS A 131 -31.18 -10.71 6.35
N ALA A 132 -30.21 -11.00 7.22
CA ALA A 132 -30.49 -11.52 8.56
C ALA A 132 -31.19 -10.48 9.45
N GLN A 133 -30.78 -9.21 9.39
CA GLN A 133 -31.41 -8.10 10.12
C GLN A 133 -32.85 -7.85 9.63
N GLU A 134 -33.05 -7.83 8.32
CA GLU A 134 -34.37 -7.72 7.70
C GLU A 134 -35.32 -8.85 8.13
N THR A 135 -34.80 -10.06 8.29
CA THR A 135 -35.61 -11.22 8.72
C THR A 135 -35.99 -11.12 10.20
N SER A 136 -35.14 -10.54 11.06
CA SER A 136 -35.47 -10.32 12.48
C SER A 136 -36.42 -9.15 12.72
N GLU A 137 -36.47 -8.19 11.79
CA GLU A 137 -37.30 -6.99 11.87
C GLU A 137 -38.62 -7.12 11.08
N ALA A 138 -38.85 -8.27 10.42
CA ALA A 138 -40.14 -8.60 9.82
C ALA A 138 -41.23 -8.50 10.91
N PRO A 139 -42.32 -7.77 10.65
CA PRO A 139 -43.13 -7.24 11.72
C PRO A 139 -43.87 -8.36 12.47
N THR A 140 -43.56 -8.49 13.75
CA THR A 140 -44.55 -8.90 14.75
C THR A 140 -45.57 -7.77 14.86
N SER A 141 -46.38 -7.56 13.82
CA SER A 141 -47.51 -6.61 13.82
C SER A 141 -48.80 -7.35 13.47
N THR A 142 -49.20 -8.26 14.34
CA THR A 142 -50.63 -8.55 14.58
C THR A 142 -50.83 -8.65 16.08
N SER A 143 -50.79 -7.52 16.76
CA SER A 143 -51.42 -7.37 18.07
C SER A 143 -52.11 -6.02 18.15
N VAL A 144 -53.28 -5.94 17.50
CA VAL A 144 -54.43 -5.22 18.05
C VAL A 144 -55.45 -6.29 18.39
N SER A 145 -55.41 -6.81 19.62
CA SER A 145 -56.22 -6.35 20.76
C SER A 145 -57.73 -6.50 20.53
N SER A 146 -58.28 -7.56 21.14
CA SER A 146 -59.56 -7.60 21.87
C SER A 146 -60.82 -6.99 21.22
N ALA A 147 -61.81 -7.84 20.96
CA ALA A 147 -63.21 -7.49 21.22
C ALA A 147 -64.01 -8.73 21.62
N LEU A 148 -64.22 -8.90 22.93
CA LEU A 148 -65.37 -9.62 23.48
C LEU A 148 -66.66 -8.95 22.97
N ARG A 149 -67.49 -9.66 22.21
CA ARG A 149 -68.95 -9.43 22.04
C ARG A 149 -69.56 -10.82 21.81
N SER A 150 -70.13 -11.41 22.86
CA SER A 150 -71.58 -11.47 23.20
C SER A 150 -72.22 -12.73 22.65
#